data_AF-A0A6I7NEC5-F1
#
_entry.id   AF-A0A6I7NEC5-F1
#
_cell.length_a   1.000
_cell.length_b   1.000
_cell.length_c   1.000
_cell.angle_alpha   90.00
_cell.angle_beta   90.00
_cell.angle_gamma   90.00
#
_symmetry.space_group_name_H-M   'P 1'
#
loop_
_entity.id
_entity.type
_entity.pdbx_description
1 polymer ?
#
loop_
_entity_poly.entity_id
_entity_poly.type
_entity_poly.pdbx_seq_one_letter_code
_entity_poly.pdbx_strand_id
1 'polypeptide(L)'
;MKTMTARDAKNRFGEFLDAARREPVIVTKNNRPVGIMISIEDAADTLILEMFMEKEPGYEEWLVSKVGSTLARVNAGSTGMLPHAEAVASLKARIEAKLARKAQ
;
A
#
# COMPACT_ATOMS: atom_id res chain seq x y z
N MET A 1 9.91 8.27 13.00
CA MET A 1 8.78 9.06 12.49
C MET A 1 8.84 10.44 13.12
N LYS A 2 9.02 11.50 12.34
CA LYS A 2 9.17 12.88 12.85
C LYS A 2 7.79 13.56 12.95
N THR A 3 7.61 14.48 13.88
CA THR A 3 6.40 15.32 13.96
C THR A 3 6.79 16.79 13.84
N MET A 4 6.09 17.52 12.98
CA MET A 4 6.30 18.95 12.76
C MET A 4 4.97 19.70 12.83
N THR A 5 4.99 20.95 13.25
CA THR A 5 3.79 21.80 13.18
C THR A 5 3.57 22.25 11.74
N ALA A 6 2.32 22.55 11.36
CA ALA A 6 1.97 23.09 10.06
C ALA A 6 2.68 24.43 9.78
N ARG A 7 2.95 25.20 10.85
CA ARG A 7 3.74 26.44 10.77
C ARG A 7 5.19 26.13 10.42
N ASP A 8 5.81 25.14 11.06
CA ASP A 8 7.21 24.78 10.80
C ASP A 8 7.37 24.14 9.43
N ALA A 9 6.46 23.27 9.03
CA ALA A 9 6.45 22.68 7.69
C ALA A 9 6.33 23.75 6.61
N LYS A 10 5.48 24.77 6.80
CA LYS A 10 5.36 25.92 5.90
C LYS A 10 6.62 26.77 5.86
N ASN A 11 7.19 27.10 7.02
CA ASN A 11 8.32 28.03 7.12
C ASN A 11 9.66 27.40 6.75
N ARG A 12 9.80 26.07 6.88
CA ARG A 12 11.02 25.31 6.61
C ARG A 12 10.76 24.18 5.64
N PHE A 13 10.12 24.51 4.51
CA PHE A 13 9.67 23.50 3.56
C PHE A 13 10.80 22.61 3.01
N GLY A 14 12.00 23.17 2.78
CA GLY A 14 13.18 22.38 2.37
C GLY A 14 13.58 21.33 3.42
N GLU A 15 13.71 21.72 4.69
CA GLU A 15 14.02 20.79 5.79
C GLU A 15 12.92 19.74 5.97
N PHE A 16 11.66 20.14 5.76
CA PHE A 16 10.51 19.24 5.80
C PHE A 16 10.56 18.17 4.69
N LEU A 17 10.91 18.55 3.45
CA LEU A 17 11.10 17.60 2.35
C LEU A 17 12.26 16.64 2.61
N ASP A 18 13.39 17.16 3.09
CA ASP A 18 14.57 16.35 3.41
C ASP A 18 14.32 15.38 4.57
N ALA A 19 13.45 15.76 5.52
CA ALA A 19 12.98 14.87 6.57
C ALA A 19 12.05 13.79 6.02
N ALA A 20 11.06 14.18 5.20
CA ALA A 20 10.08 13.26 4.61
C ALA A 20 10.70 12.24 3.65
N ARG A 21 11.84 12.56 3.03
CA ARG A 21 12.62 11.61 2.22
C ARG A 21 13.35 10.54 3.04
N ARG A 22 13.66 10.82 4.31
CA ARG A 22 14.37 9.88 5.19
C ARG A 22 13.43 9.04 6.03
N GLU A 23 12.32 9.63 6.47
CA GLU A 23 11.30 8.96 7.26
C GLU A 23 9.95 9.70 7.15
N PRO A 24 8.82 9.02 7.38
CA PRO A 24 7.51 9.67 7.39
C PRO A 24 7.42 10.80 8.43
N VAL A 25 6.83 11.92 8.01
CA VAL A 25 6.64 13.12 8.85
C VAL A 25 5.16 13.38 9.07
N ILE A 26 4.74 13.45 10.32
CA ILE A 26 3.39 13.87 10.72
C ILE A 26 3.35 15.40 10.82
N VAL A 27 2.39 16.01 10.15
CA VAL A 27 2.10 17.43 10.27
C VAL A 27 0.94 17.64 11.25
N THR A 28 1.14 18.50 12.24
CA THR A 28 0.12 18.85 13.24
C THR A 28 -0.32 20.30 13.11
N LYS A 29 -1.61 20.57 13.36
CA LYS A 29 -2.16 21.92 13.49
C LYS A 29 -2.83 22.02 14.85
N ASN A 30 -2.44 22.99 15.67
CA ASN A 30 -2.96 23.17 17.04
C ASN A 30 -2.90 21.86 17.86
N ASN A 31 -1.76 21.18 17.84
CA ASN A 31 -1.53 19.88 18.48
C ASN A 31 -2.42 18.72 18.00
N ARG A 32 -3.09 18.85 16.85
CA ARG A 32 -3.85 17.77 16.21
C ARG A 32 -3.15 17.32 14.93
N PRO A 33 -2.93 16.01 14.72
CA PRO A 33 -2.40 15.52 13.45
C PRO A 33 -3.39 15.81 12.32
N VAL A 34 -2.91 16.41 11.24
CA VAL A 34 -3.73 16.82 10.08
C VAL A 34 -3.26 16.21 8.76
N GLY A 35 -2.02 15.73 8.69
CA GLY A 35 -1.47 15.11 7.49
C GLY A 35 -0.20 14.34 7.77
N ILE A 36 0.17 13.48 6.83
CA ILE A 36 1.41 12.73 6.84
C ILE A 36 2.07 12.97 5.49
N MET A 37 3.37 13.22 5.49
CA MET A 37 4.18 13.19 4.28
C MET A 37 5.12 12.00 4.33
N ILE A 38 5.13 11.23 3.25
CA ILE A 38 5.96 10.05 3.03
C ILE A 38 6.62 10.19 1.67
N SER A 39 7.82 9.64 1.52
CA SER A 39 8.50 9.58 0.22
C SER A 39 7.72 8.66 -0.74
N ILE A 40 7.87 8.89 -2.06
CA ILE A 40 7.22 8.02 -3.04
C ILE A 40 7.84 6.62 -2.99
N GLU A 41 9.14 6.54 -2.74
CA GLU A 41 9.88 5.29 -2.60
C GLU A 41 9.33 4.45 -1.44
N ASP A 42 9.17 5.03 -0.25
CA ASP A 42 8.60 4.33 0.90
C ASP A 42 7.12 4.01 0.68
N ALA A 43 6.39 4.86 -0.02
CA ALA A 43 4.99 4.62 -0.33
C ALA A 43 4.80 3.50 -1.36
N ALA A 44 5.74 3.32 -2.30
CA ALA A 44 5.71 2.29 -3.33
C ALA A 44 5.85 0.87 -2.78
N ASP A 45 6.54 0.72 -1.65
CA ASP A 45 6.62 -0.55 -0.93
C ASP A 45 5.36 -0.84 -0.07
N THR A 46 4.33 0.01 -0.17
CA THR A 46 3.05 -0.14 0.54
C THR A 46 1.85 -0.09 -0.41
N LEU A 47 0.67 -0.48 0.08
CA LEU A 47 -0.59 -0.30 -0.66
C LEU A 47 -1.08 1.16 -0.74
N ILE A 48 -0.39 2.11 -0.11
CA ILE A 48 -0.86 3.49 0.00
C ILE A 48 -0.94 4.15 -1.38
N LEU A 49 0.06 3.99 -2.24
CA LEU A 49 0.01 4.58 -3.59
C LEU A 49 -1.15 4.01 -4.41
N GLU A 50 -1.34 2.70 -4.41
CA GLU A 50 -2.43 2.06 -5.15
C GLU A 50 -3.84 2.48 -4.66
N MET A 51 -3.97 2.87 -3.38
CA MET A 51 -5.24 3.33 -2.81
C MET A 51 -5.60 4.78 -3.21
N PHE A 52 -4.61 5.64 -3.49
CA PHE A 52 -4.83 7.07 -3.74
C PHE A 52 -4.54 7.51 -5.18
N MET A 53 -3.86 6.70 -5.99
CA MET A 53 -3.65 7.00 -7.41
C MET A 53 -4.92 6.73 -8.21
N GLU A 54 -5.14 7.53 -9.26
CA GLU A 54 -6.19 7.24 -10.25
C GLU A 54 -5.90 5.87 -10.86
N LYS A 55 -6.85 4.96 -10.69
CA LYS A 55 -6.78 3.62 -11.26
C LYS A 55 -6.85 3.73 -12.78
N GLU A 56 -6.08 2.89 -13.47
CA GLU A 56 -6.15 2.83 -14.93
C GLU A 56 -7.60 2.58 -15.40
N PRO A 57 -8.04 3.24 -16.49
CA PRO A 57 -9.36 3.00 -17.07
C PRO A 57 -9.56 1.50 -17.33
N GLY A 58 -10.66 0.93 -16.83
CA GLY A 58 -10.98 -0.50 -16.94
C GLY A 58 -10.49 -1.38 -15.78
N TYR A 59 -9.72 -0.84 -14.82
CA TYR A 59 -9.32 -1.58 -13.61
C TYR A 59 -10.53 -2.09 -12.82
N GLU A 60 -11.55 -1.23 -12.62
CA GLU A 60 -12.75 -1.60 -11.85
C GLU A 60 -13.55 -2.71 -12.53
N GLU A 61 -13.72 -2.64 -13.85
CA GLU A 61 -14.43 -3.68 -14.61
C GLU A 61 -13.71 -5.03 -14.54
N TRP A 62 -12.39 -5.01 -14.71
CA TRP A 62 -11.55 -6.18 -14.54
C TRP A 62 -11.62 -6.76 -13.12
N LEU A 63 -11.56 -5.90 -12.10
CA LEU A 63 -11.61 -6.29 -10.70
C LEU A 63 -12.94 -6.97 -10.38
N VAL A 64 -14.06 -6.38 -10.79
CA VAL A 64 -15.41 -6.93 -10.60
C VAL A 64 -15.53 -8.29 -11.29
N SER A 65 -15.05 -8.43 -12.53
CA SER A 65 -15.07 -9.70 -13.27
C SER A 65 -14.25 -10.79 -12.55
N LYS A 66 -13.05 -10.45 -12.08
CA LYS A 66 -12.15 -11.40 -11.42
C LYS A 66 -12.65 -11.83 -10.04
N VAL A 67 -13.14 -10.90 -9.23
CA VAL A 67 -13.72 -11.21 -7.93
C VAL A 67 -15.03 -12.00 -8.09
N GLY A 68 -15.89 -11.59 -9.02
CA GLY A 68 -17.15 -12.26 -9.32
C GLY A 68 -16.96 -13.71 -9.78
N SER A 69 -16.04 -13.95 -10.71
CA SER A 69 -15.72 -15.32 -11.17
C SER A 69 -15.13 -16.20 -10.05
N THR A 70 -14.30 -15.61 -9.18
CA THR A 70 -13.76 -16.32 -8.02
C THR A 70 -14.86 -16.69 -7.02
N LEU A 71 -15.74 -15.75 -6.68
CA LEU A 71 -16.87 -15.98 -5.79
C LEU A 71 -17.84 -17.03 -6.35
N ALA A 72 -18.12 -16.99 -7.66
CA ALA A 72 -18.95 -18.00 -8.31
C ALA A 72 -18.36 -19.42 -8.15
N ARG A 73 -17.04 -19.56 -8.31
CA ARG A 73 -16.35 -20.85 -8.11
C ARG A 73 -16.38 -21.33 -6.66
N VAL A 74 -16.21 -20.41 -5.71
CA VAL A 74 -16.31 -20.70 -4.27
C VAL A 74 -17.73 -21.16 -3.92
N ASN A 75 -18.75 -20.42 -4.36
CA ASN A 75 -20.15 -20.78 -4.13
C ASN A 75 -20.54 -22.12 -4.77
N ALA A 76 -19.96 -22.45 -5.92
CA ALA A 76 -20.14 -23.74 -6.59
C ALA A 76 -19.35 -24.89 -5.92
N GLY A 77 -18.59 -24.64 -4.84
CA GLY A 77 -17.77 -25.65 -4.17
C GLY A 77 -16.56 -26.14 -5.00
N SER A 78 -16.27 -25.49 -6.12
CA SER A 78 -15.20 -25.87 -7.05
C SER A 78 -13.82 -25.30 -6.68
N THR A 79 -13.75 -24.53 -5.58
CA THR A 79 -12.53 -23.94 -5.05
C THR A 79 -12.23 -24.53 -3.68
N GLY A 80 -11.05 -25.13 -3.51
CA GLY A 80 -10.58 -25.59 -2.20
C GLY A 80 -10.39 -24.40 -1.25
N MET A 81 -11.07 -24.45 -0.10
CA MET A 81 -10.91 -23.47 0.96
C MET A 81 -9.76 -23.93 1.86
N LEU A 82 -8.75 -23.08 2.04
CA LEU A 82 -7.62 -23.36 2.93
C LEU A 82 -7.82 -22.62 4.25
N PRO A 83 -7.40 -23.19 5.39
CA PRO A 83 -7.22 -22.44 6.62
C PRO A 83 -6.30 -21.24 6.37
N HIS A 84 -6.58 -20.12 7.04
CA HIS A 84 -5.88 -18.86 6.79
C HIS A 84 -4.35 -18.99 6.92
N ALA A 85 -3.86 -19.69 7.95
CA ALA A 85 -2.42 -19.89 8.16
C ALA A 85 -1.74 -20.61 6.98
N GLU A 86 -2.39 -21.62 6.43
CA GLU A 86 -1.89 -22.37 5.27
C GLU A 86 -1.94 -21.54 3.98
N ALA A 87 -3.00 -20.74 3.81
CA ALA A 87 -3.11 -19.82 2.68
C ALA A 87 -1.98 -18.77 2.68
N VAL A 88 -1.67 -18.19 3.85
CA VAL A 88 -0.59 -17.21 4.01
C VAL A 88 0.79 -17.85 3.77
N ALA A 89 1.02 -19.05 4.30
CA ALA A 89 2.27 -19.78 4.07
C ALA A 89 2.49 -20.08 2.57
N SER A 90 1.44 -20.54 1.88
CA SER A 90 1.45 -20.80 0.44
C SER A 90 1.72 -19.53 -0.38
N LEU A 91 1.09 -18.41 0.00
CA LEU A 91 1.34 -17.11 -0.64
C LEU A 91 2.80 -16.67 -0.48
N LYS A 92 3.34 -16.76 0.74
CA LYS A 92 4.73 -16.37 1.04
C LYS A 92 5.71 -17.16 0.18
N ALA A 93 5.58 -18.48 0.12
CA ALA A 93 6.44 -19.34 -0.69
C ALA A 93 6.37 -18.99 -2.20
N ARG A 94 5.19 -18.65 -2.71
CA ARG A 94 5.01 -18.22 -4.11
C ARG A 94 5.69 -16.88 -4.40
N ILE A 95 5.63 -15.94 -3.46
CA ILE A 95 6.29 -14.63 -3.58
C ILE A 95 7.81 -14.82 -3.58
N GLU A 96 8.35 -15.60 -2.65
CA GLU A 96 9.79 -15.92 -2.58
C GLU A 96 10.29 -16.55 -3.90
N ALA A 97 9.56 -17.53 -4.43
CA ALA A 97 9.90 -18.14 -5.72
C ALA A 97 9.84 -17.14 -6.89
N LYS A 98 8.87 -16.21 -6.89
CA LYS A 98 8.76 -15.17 -7.92
C LYS A 98 9.92 -14.16 -7.83
N LEU A 99 10.32 -13.77 -6.63
CA LEU A 99 11.45 -12.87 -6.41
C LEU A 99 12.77 -13.52 -6.83
N ALA A 100 12.98 -14.80 -6.50
CA ALA A 100 14.17 -15.55 -6.91
C ALA A 100 14.31 -15.63 -8.44
N ARG A 101 13.20 -15.80 -9.18
CA ARG A 101 13.18 -15.80 -10.65
C ARG A 101 13.47 -14.43 -11.29
N LYS A 102 13.20 -13.33 -10.57
CA LYS A 102 13.43 -11.96 -11.07
C LYS A 102 14.86 -11.47 -10.80
N ALA A 103 15.56 -12.11 -9.87
CA ALA A 103 16.95 -11.81 -9.52
C ALA A 103 17.99 -12.55 -10.38
N GLN A 104 17.52 -13.39 -11.32
CA GLN A 104 18.31 -14.18 -12.26
C GLN A 104 18.22 -13.57 -13.66
#